data_AF-A0A3M1IWK9-F1
#
_entry.id   AF-A0A3M1IWK9-F1
#
_cell.length_a   1.000
_cell.length_b   1.000
_cell.length_c   1.000
_cell.angle_alpha   90.00
_cell.angle_beta   90.00
_cell.angle_gamma   90.00
#
_symmetry.space_group_name_H-M   'P 1'
#
loop_
_entity.id
_entity.type
_entity.pdbx_description
1 polymer ?
#
loop_
_entity_poly.entity_id
_entity_poly.type
_entity_poly.pdbx_seq_one_letter_code
_entity_poly.pdbx_strand_id
1 'polypeptide(L)' 'PYALSLGRTTPGEPTIWTRYRNRIYLFSSGVHLRLWREGPEQVIEKAGKQWAVLSRSLPSSLGY' A
#
# COMPACT_ATOMS: atom_id res chain seq x y z
N PRO A 1 1.36 0.64 1.54
CA PRO A 1 0.00 1.17 1.22
C PRO A 1 -0.15 2.70 1.44
N TYR A 2 0.64 3.31 2.32
CA TYR A 2 0.58 4.75 2.61
C TYR A 2 1.05 5.59 1.41
N ALA A 3 2.18 5.24 0.79
CA ALA A 3 2.63 5.87 -0.45
C ALA A 3 1.56 5.76 -1.56
N LEU A 4 0.95 4.58 -1.72
CA LEU A 4 -0.16 4.37 -2.66
C LEU A 4 -1.37 5.24 -2.33
N SER A 5 -1.71 5.44 -1.05
CA SER A 5 -2.81 6.33 -0.64
C SER A 5 -2.58 7.80 -1.01
N LEU A 6 -1.32 8.17 -1.25
CA LEU A 6 -0.87 9.49 -1.70
C LEU A 6 -0.62 9.54 -3.22
N GLY A 7 -0.96 8.48 -3.98
CA GLY A 7 -0.73 8.40 -5.41
C GLY A 7 0.74 8.20 -5.81
N ARG A 8 1.58 7.71 -4.89
CA ARG A 8 3.02 7.48 -5.12
C ARG A 8 3.37 6.00 -5.05
N THR A 9 4.34 5.59 -5.87
CA THR A 9 5.00 4.28 -5.79
C THR A 9 6.31 4.41 -5.03
N THR A 10 6.59 3.48 -4.12
CA THR A 10 7.84 3.44 -3.35
C THR A 10 8.21 1.99 -3.11
N PRO A 11 9.51 1.61 -3.19
CA PRO A 11 9.95 0.30 -2.76
C PRO A 11 9.47 0.03 -1.33
N GLY A 12 8.74 -1.07 -1.14
CA GLY A 12 8.38 -1.53 0.21
C GLY A 12 9.60 -2.13 0.89
N GLU A 13 9.73 -1.94 2.19
CA GLU A 13 10.71 -2.65 3.00
C GLU A 13 10.09 -4.03 3.35
N PRO A 14 10.63 -5.16 2.87
CA PRO A 14 9.97 -6.47 3.01
C PRO A 14 9.78 -6.91 4.47
N THR A 15 10.57 -6.35 5.38
CA THR A 15 10.52 -6.64 6.83
C THR A 15 9.41 -5.88 7.55
N ILE A 16 8.81 -4.87 6.91
CA ILE A 16 7.81 -3.99 7.53
C ILE A 16 6.43 -4.26 6.92
N TRP A 17 5.74 -5.23 7.52
CA TRP A 17 4.43 -5.68 7.05
C TRP A 17 3.44 -5.87 8.19
N THR A 18 2.16 -5.92 7.86
CA THR A 18 1.10 -6.33 8.79
C THR A 18 0.00 -7.11 8.08
N ARG A 19 -0.67 -8.00 8.81
CA ARG A 19 -1.85 -8.73 8.32
C ARG A 19 -3.12 -8.06 8.83
N TYR A 20 -4.08 -7.81 7.94
CA TYR A 20 -5.38 -7.25 8.31
C TYR A 20 -6.47 -7.72 7.36
N ARG A 21 -7.61 -8.18 7.91
CA ARG A 21 -8.75 -8.75 7.15
C ARG A 21 -8.31 -9.73 6.05
N ASN A 22 -7.46 -10.68 6.43
CA ASN A 22 -6.90 -11.70 5.54
C ASN A 22 -6.05 -11.19 4.36
N ARG A 23 -5.54 -9.94 4.44
CA ARG A 23 -4.60 -9.36 3.46
C ARG A 23 -3.29 -8.97 4.13
N ILE A 24 -2.21 -9.02 3.36
CA ILE A 24 -0.89 -8.54 3.78
C ILE A 24 -0.69 -7.12 3.24
N TYR A 25 -0.25 -6.22 4.10
CA TYR A 25 0.07 -4.84 3.76
C TYR A 25 1.55 -4.59 4.01
N LEU A 26 2.26 -4.18 2.95
CA LEU A 26 3.70 -3.86 2.97
C LEU A 26 3.91 -2.36 3.10
N PHE A 27 4.80 -1.94 3.99
CA PHE A 27 5.11 -0.53 4.26
C PHE A 27 6.59 -0.23 3.94
N SER A 28 6.87 1.02 3.61
CA SER A 28 8.24 1.49 3.37
C SER A 28 8.96 1.96 4.65
N SER A 29 8.25 2.06 5.78
CA SER A 29 8.81 2.54 7.05
C SER A 29 7.93 2.15 8.23
N GLY A 30 8.54 1.95 9.40
CA GLY A 30 7.85 1.66 10.66
C GLY A 30 6.92 2.79 11.12
N VAL A 31 7.23 4.04 10.75
CA VAL A 31 6.35 5.20 11.04
C VAL A 31 5.02 5.06 10.30
N HIS A 32 5.05 4.65 9.02
CA HIS A 32 3.83 4.41 8.25
C HIS A 32 3.01 3.23 8.78
N LEU A 33 3.67 2.19 9.30
CA LEU A 33 2.98 1.10 9.98
C LEU A 33 2.27 1.60 11.26
N ARG A 34 2.92 2.46 12.05
CA ARG A 34 2.35 3.03 13.28
C ARG A 34 1.12 3.89 12.98
N LEU A 35 1.24 4.83 12.04
CA LEU A 35 0.11 5.67 11.59
C LEU A 35 -1.04 4.83 11.01
N TRP A 36 -0.72 3.76 10.27
CA TRP A 36 -1.74 2.87 9.73
C TRP A 36 -2.52 2.12 10.83
N ARG A 37 -1.89 1.80 11.96
CA ARG A 37 -2.57 1.14 13.10
C ARG A 37 -3.61 2.03 13.78
N GLU A 38 -3.48 3.34 13.68
CA GLU A 38 -4.42 4.30 14.29
C GLU A 38 -5.73 4.42 13.50
N GLY A 39 -5.73 4.06 12.22
CA GLY A 39 -6.91 4.20 11.35
C GLY A 39 -6.79 3.44 10.03
N PRO A 40 -6.79 2.09 10.04
CA PRO A 40 -6.45 1.30 8.87
C PRO A 40 -7.47 1.41 7.74
N GLU A 41 -8.77 1.53 8.05
CA GLU A 41 -9.84 1.53 7.03
C GLU A 41 -9.73 2.70 6.05
N GLN A 42 -9.52 3.92 6.55
CA GLN A 42 -9.41 5.12 5.70
C GLN A 42 -8.20 5.04 4.76
N VAL A 43 -7.10 4.48 5.24
CA VAL A 43 -5.88 4.30 4.43
C VAL A 43 -6.09 3.22 3.38
N ILE A 44 -6.79 2.13 3.72
CA ILE A 44 -7.13 1.06 2.77
C ILE A 44 -8.04 1.57 1.67
N GLU A 45 -9.09 2.33 2.01
CA GLU A 45 -10.04 2.84 1.03
C GLU A 45 -9.35 3.79 0.02
N LYS A 46 -8.53 4.72 0.52
CA LYS A 46 -7.76 5.64 -0.34
C LYS A 46 -6.74 4.88 -1.20
N ALA A 47 -6.02 3.93 -0.61
CA ALA A 47 -5.05 3.12 -1.35
C ALA A 47 -5.73 2.27 -2.45
N GLY A 48 -6.92 1.73 -2.20
CA GLY A 48 -7.69 0.98 -3.20
C GLY A 48 -8.08 1.82 -4.41
N LYS A 49 -8.59 3.04 -4.18
CA LYS A 49 -8.94 3.99 -5.26
C LYS A 49 -7.71 4.37 -6.09
N GLN A 50 -6.59 4.67 -5.43
CA GLN A 50 -5.34 5.03 -6.10
C GLN A 50 -4.70 3.85 -6.85
N TRP A 51 -4.78 2.64 -6.31
CA TRP A 51 -4.29 1.45 -6.99
C TRP A 51 -5.03 1.18 -8.31
N ALA A 52 -6.34 1.38 -8.36
CA ALA A 52 -7.12 1.24 -9.60
C ALA A 52 -6.66 2.20 -10.71
N VAL A 53 -6.18 3.39 -10.33
CA VAL A 53 -5.62 4.38 -11.26
C VAL A 53 -4.20 4.00 -11.68
N LEU A 54 -3.33 3.70 -10.70
CA LEU A 54 -1.92 3.41 -10.92
C LEU A 54 -1.69 2.08 -11.66
N SER A 55 -2.48 1.06 -11.37
CA SER A 55 -2.38 -0.25 -12.06
C SER A 55 -2.69 -0.16 -13.55
N ARG A 56 -3.45 0.85 -13.99
CA ARG A 56 -3.76 1.09 -15.40
C ARG A 56 -2.58 1.68 -16.18
N SER A 57 -1.60 2.27 -15.50
CA SER A 57 -0.38 2.82 -16.08
C SER A 57 0.88 1.99 -15.82
N LEU A 58 0.75 0.85 -15.13
CA LEU A 58 1.87 -0.08 -14.98
C LEU A 58 2.07 -0.83 -16.32
N PRO A 59 3.27 -0.83 -16.89
CA PRO A 59 3.55 -1.59 -18.11
C PRO A 59 3.26 -3.07 -17.87
N SER A 60 2.69 -3.75 -18.86
CA SER A 60 2.32 -5.17 -18.87
C SER A 60 3.49 -6.15 -18.62
N SER A 61 4.70 -5.65 -18.39
CA SER A 61 5.94 -6.42 -18.28
C SER A 61 6.20 -7.01 -16.89
N LEU A 62 5.25 -6.92 -15.96
CA LEU A 62 5.22 -7.79 -14.78
C LEU A 62 4.18 -8.90 -15.00
N GLY A 63 4.42 -9.67 -16.07
CA GLY A 63 3.79 -10.98 -16.24
C GLY A 63 4.30 -11.91 -15.13
N TYR A 64 3.37 -12.43 -14.35
CA TYR A 64 3.56 -13.67 -13.60
C TYR A 64 3.59 -14.85 -14.57
#